data_AF-A0A0G4MAP2-F1
#
_entry.id   AF-A0A0G4MAP2-F1
#
_cell.length_a   1.000
_cell.length_b   1.000
_cell.length_c   1.000
_cell.angle_alpha   90.00
_cell.angle_beta   90.00
_cell.angle_gamma   90.00
#
_symmetry.space_group_name_H-M   'P 1'
#
loop_
_entity.id
_entity.type
_entity.pdbx_description
1 polymer ?
#
loop_
_entity_poly.entity_id
_entity_poly.type
_entity_poly.pdbx_seq_one_letter_code
_entity_poly.pdbx_strand_id
1 'polypeptide(L)'
;ATGNPGTSKPGENGCQSSCGTKIVNNSKKPAQFRKIAYYEAWNFKRPCLNMNVLDVDRSYTHVHFAFAEISSSMQVVIPDDQKKQWDLFVAAKDYPKKILAFGGWAFSNEGPGAGLFRQAVSPGNRGAFSDRVVKFAKDNGLSGLDFDWEYPGATDIEGAPPGQAEDGENYYQFLKLVRSKLPSDMTLSIAAASSYWYLRSFPIEKMAEVLDYI
;
A
#
# COMPACT_ATOMS: atom_id res chain seq x y z
N ALA A 1 -20.36 -26.90 18.58
CA ALA A 1 -19.21 -26.08 18.15
C ALA A 1 -19.58 -25.47 16.81
N THR A 2 -19.54 -24.14 16.68
CA THR A 2 -20.24 -23.37 15.63
C THR A 2 -19.56 -23.36 14.27
N GLY A 3 -18.53 -24.18 14.03
CA GLY A 3 -17.94 -24.34 12.69
C GLY A 3 -17.24 -23.10 12.11
N ASN A 4 -17.16 -22.02 12.89
CA ASN A 4 -16.50 -20.78 12.45
C ASN A 4 -14.98 -20.98 12.48
N PRO A 5 -14.25 -20.66 11.40
CA PRO A 5 -12.80 -20.72 11.40
C PRO A 5 -12.24 -19.76 12.47
N GLY A 6 -11.42 -20.29 13.39
CA GLY A 6 -10.73 -19.50 14.42
C GLY A 6 -11.29 -19.61 15.85
N THR A 7 -12.40 -20.32 16.08
CA THR A 7 -12.86 -20.60 17.46
C THR A 7 -12.21 -21.87 17.99
N SER A 8 -11.46 -21.77 19.09
CA SER A 8 -11.04 -22.94 19.88
C SER A 8 -12.23 -23.72 20.42
N LYS A 9 -12.02 -24.98 20.78
CA LYS A 9 -12.98 -25.71 21.62
C LYS A 9 -13.12 -25.01 22.98
N PRO A 10 -14.29 -25.09 23.65
CA PRO A 10 -14.45 -24.57 25.00
C PRO A 10 -13.37 -25.13 25.94
N GLY A 11 -12.62 -24.24 26.60
CA GLY A 11 -11.52 -24.60 27.51
C GLY A 11 -10.15 -24.80 26.86
N GLU A 12 -10.02 -24.64 25.53
CA GLU A 12 -8.74 -24.72 24.82
C GLU A 12 -8.31 -23.32 24.32
N ASN A 13 -7.03 -23.00 24.40
CA ASN A 13 -6.46 -21.86 23.67
C ASN A 13 -6.30 -22.30 22.20
N GLY A 14 -7.09 -21.70 21.31
CA GLY A 14 -7.07 -22.01 19.89
C GLY A 14 -5.93 -21.26 19.23
N CYS A 15 -5.02 -21.99 18.61
CA CYS A 15 -4.07 -21.41 17.69
C CYS A 15 -3.83 -22.38 16.54
N GLN A 16 -3.96 -21.89 15.30
CA GLN A 16 -3.85 -22.73 14.11
C GLN A 16 -2.39 -22.98 13.72
N SER A 17 -1.52 -21.96 13.83
CA SER A 17 -0.08 -22.04 13.57
C SER A 17 0.65 -20.83 14.18
N SER A 18 1.98 -20.88 14.30
CA SER A 18 2.82 -19.80 14.85
C SER A 18 2.43 -19.36 16.28
N CYS A 19 1.97 -20.30 17.09
CA CYS A 19 1.42 -20.10 18.45
C CYS A 19 2.45 -19.72 19.52
N GLY A 20 3.71 -19.58 19.13
CA GLY A 20 4.75 -19.15 20.03
C GLY A 20 4.50 -17.70 20.44
N THR A 21 4.32 -17.46 21.73
CA THR A 21 4.30 -16.11 22.31
C THR A 21 5.72 -15.58 22.56
N LYS A 22 6.75 -16.31 22.12
CA LYS A 22 8.12 -15.82 22.12
C LYS A 22 8.16 -14.61 21.22
N ILE A 23 8.22 -13.43 21.84
CA ILE A 23 8.53 -12.19 21.15
C ILE A 23 9.88 -12.43 20.48
N VAL A 24 9.86 -12.58 19.16
CA VAL A 24 11.06 -12.49 18.31
C VAL A 24 11.47 -11.03 18.27
N ASN A 25 11.90 -10.52 19.42
CA ASN A 25 12.47 -9.20 19.52
C ASN A 25 13.85 -9.25 18.86
N ASN A 26 14.19 -8.24 18.09
CA ASN A 26 15.57 -7.99 17.80
C ASN A 26 16.26 -7.67 19.13
N SER A 27 17.33 -8.38 19.50
CA SER A 27 18.10 -8.10 20.73
C SER A 27 18.65 -6.66 20.80
N LYS A 28 18.48 -5.88 19.72
CA LYS A 28 18.82 -4.47 19.58
C LYS A 28 17.59 -3.71 19.10
N LYS A 29 17.24 -2.62 19.80
CA LYS A 29 16.22 -1.66 19.34
C LYS A 29 16.53 -1.17 17.92
N PRO A 30 15.51 -0.83 17.11
CA PRO A 30 15.73 -0.20 15.81
C PRO A 30 16.49 1.11 15.99
N ALA A 31 17.35 1.43 15.01
CA ALA A 31 18.14 2.66 15.03
C ALA A 31 17.27 3.92 14.99
N GLN A 32 16.10 3.83 14.33
CA GLN A 32 15.15 4.92 14.15
C GLN A 32 13.72 4.35 14.15
N PHE A 33 12.76 5.14 14.62
CA PHE A 33 11.33 4.84 14.49
C PHE A 33 10.73 5.67 13.35
N ARG A 34 9.77 5.09 12.63
CA ARG A 34 8.95 5.82 11.65
C ARG A 34 7.59 6.13 12.26
N LYS A 35 7.12 7.36 12.10
CA LYS A 35 5.76 7.79 12.42
C LYS A 35 5.11 8.12 11.08
N ILE A 36 4.19 7.28 10.63
CA ILE A 36 3.61 7.34 9.28
C ILE A 36 2.16 7.83 9.39
N ALA A 37 1.78 8.80 8.56
CA ALA A 37 0.41 9.26 8.43
C ALA A 37 -0.10 8.97 7.01
N TYR A 38 -1.31 8.44 6.88
CA TYR A 38 -2.07 8.49 5.63
C TYR A 38 -2.94 9.75 5.65
N TYR A 39 -2.80 10.57 4.60
CA TYR A 39 -3.63 11.74 4.37
C TYR A 39 -4.74 11.39 3.36
N GLU A 40 -5.97 11.29 3.85
CA GLU A 40 -7.18 11.03 3.08
C GLU A 40 -7.50 12.23 2.17
N ALA A 41 -7.03 12.23 0.91
CA ALA A 41 -7.12 13.40 0.05
C ALA A 41 -8.56 13.75 -0.40
N TRP A 42 -9.48 12.79 -0.34
CA TRP A 42 -10.91 12.99 -0.63
C TRP A 42 -11.73 13.47 0.57
N ASN A 43 -11.09 13.81 1.70
CA ASN A 43 -11.78 14.24 2.93
C ASN A 43 -12.69 15.47 2.74
N PHE A 44 -12.49 16.26 1.68
CA PHE A 44 -13.33 17.40 1.30
C PHE A 44 -14.69 17.00 0.71
N LYS A 45 -14.94 15.72 0.44
CA LYS A 45 -16.29 15.21 0.16
C LYS A 45 -17.21 15.27 1.38
N ARG A 46 -16.63 15.36 2.59
CA ARG A 46 -17.37 15.49 3.84
C ARG A 46 -17.83 16.93 4.04
N PRO A 47 -19.03 17.16 4.60
CA PRO A 47 -19.55 18.51 4.81
C PRO A 47 -18.75 19.33 5.85
N CYS A 48 -18.07 18.67 6.79
CA CYS A 48 -17.27 19.31 7.84
C CYS A 48 -16.12 18.37 8.29
N LEU A 49 -15.30 18.83 9.25
CA LEU A 49 -14.13 18.10 9.76
C LEU A 49 -13.17 17.69 8.62
N ASN A 50 -13.00 18.57 7.65
CA ASN A 50 -11.95 18.46 6.65
C ASN A 50 -10.63 18.97 7.21
N MET A 51 -9.53 18.55 6.60
CA MET A 51 -8.17 18.95 6.97
C MET A 51 -7.40 19.22 5.69
N ASN A 52 -6.67 20.34 5.63
CA ASN A 52 -5.77 20.60 4.52
C ASN A 52 -4.52 19.73 4.66
N VAL A 53 -3.92 19.30 3.55
CA VAL A 53 -2.67 18.53 3.60
C VAL A 53 -1.57 19.30 4.34
N LEU A 54 -1.55 20.63 4.26
CA LEU A 54 -0.57 21.45 4.95
C LEU A 54 -0.76 21.48 6.48
N ASP A 55 -1.92 21.08 7.01
CA ASP A 55 -2.20 21.07 8.44
C ASP A 55 -1.74 19.78 9.16
N VAL A 56 -1.23 18.79 8.41
CA VAL A 56 -0.72 17.55 9.01
C VAL A 56 0.44 17.83 9.97
N ASP A 57 0.41 17.21 11.16
CA ASP A 57 1.45 17.35 12.18
C ASP A 57 2.87 17.08 11.60
N ARG A 58 3.78 18.03 11.78
CA ARG A 58 5.16 17.93 11.27
C ARG A 58 6.04 16.94 12.04
N SER A 59 5.55 16.37 13.14
CA SER A 59 6.23 15.31 13.88
C SER A 59 6.17 13.94 13.20
N TYR A 60 5.32 13.76 12.19
CA TYR A 60 5.36 12.57 11.34
C TYR A 60 6.67 12.52 10.55
N THR A 61 7.22 11.31 10.36
CA THR A 61 8.41 11.12 9.54
C THR A 61 8.06 10.96 8.06
N HIS A 62 6.88 10.38 7.77
CA HIS A 62 6.35 10.18 6.42
C HIS A 62 4.88 10.55 6.39
N VAL A 63 4.44 11.17 5.30
CA VAL A 63 3.03 11.40 4.99
C VAL A 63 2.74 10.77 3.63
N HIS A 64 1.84 9.79 3.63
CA HIS A 64 1.31 9.11 2.46
C HIS A 64 0.11 9.91 1.94
N PHE A 65 0.23 10.47 0.75
CA PHE A 65 -0.91 11.06 0.05
C PHE A 65 -1.77 9.93 -0.51
N ALA A 66 -2.95 9.75 0.08
CA ALA A 66 -3.89 8.69 -0.25
C ALA A 66 -5.06 9.27 -1.06
N PHE A 67 -5.31 8.86 -2.31
CA PHE A 67 -4.55 7.85 -3.08
C PHE A 67 -4.36 8.32 -4.52
N ALA A 68 -3.24 7.91 -5.12
CA ALA A 68 -3.16 7.78 -6.56
C ALA A 68 -3.89 6.52 -7.03
N GLU A 69 -4.43 6.62 -8.24
CA GLU A 69 -5.10 5.54 -8.95
C GLU A 69 -4.27 5.09 -10.16
N ILE A 70 -4.64 3.95 -10.72
CA ILE A 70 -4.03 3.39 -11.93
C ILE A 70 -5.08 3.45 -13.04
N SER A 71 -4.76 4.05 -14.19
CA SER A 71 -5.66 4.02 -15.34
C SER A 71 -5.67 2.65 -16.02
N SER A 72 -6.67 2.37 -16.86
CA SER A 72 -6.69 1.19 -17.75
C SER A 72 -5.53 1.15 -18.74
N SER A 73 -4.90 2.28 -19.03
CA SER A 73 -3.68 2.38 -19.83
C SER A 73 -2.41 2.30 -19.01
N MET A 74 -2.49 1.93 -17.72
CA MET A 74 -1.40 1.80 -16.75
C MET A 74 -0.68 3.12 -16.45
N GLN A 75 -1.41 4.23 -16.42
CA GLN A 75 -0.89 5.56 -16.05
C GLN A 75 -1.15 5.85 -14.57
N VAL A 76 -0.31 6.71 -14.00
CA VAL A 76 -0.55 7.29 -12.67
C VAL A 76 -1.65 8.34 -12.78
N VAL A 77 -2.67 8.24 -11.94
CA VAL A 77 -3.80 9.18 -11.91
C VAL A 77 -3.92 9.79 -10.52
N ILE A 78 -3.96 11.11 -10.46
CA ILE A 78 -4.45 11.84 -9.28
C ILE A 78 -5.90 12.23 -9.57
N PRO A 79 -6.87 11.74 -8.79
CA PRO A 79 -8.28 12.06 -9.00
C PRO A 79 -8.53 13.58 -9.03
N ASP A 80 -9.44 14.02 -9.89
CA ASP A 80 -9.66 15.45 -10.18
C ASP A 80 -10.04 16.25 -8.93
N ASP A 81 -10.84 15.66 -8.06
CA ASP A 81 -11.27 16.22 -6.78
C ASP A 81 -10.14 16.32 -5.73
N GLN A 82 -9.01 15.66 -5.97
CA GLN A 82 -7.85 15.63 -5.08
C GLN A 82 -6.70 16.52 -5.57
N LYS A 83 -6.71 16.95 -6.84
CA LYS A 83 -5.62 17.73 -7.47
C LYS A 83 -5.20 18.96 -6.67
N LYS A 84 -6.16 19.71 -6.11
CA LYS A 84 -5.85 20.89 -5.29
C LYS A 84 -4.97 20.54 -4.08
N GLN A 85 -5.27 19.44 -3.40
CA GLN A 85 -4.48 18.99 -2.25
C GLN A 85 -3.15 18.40 -2.70
N TRP A 86 -3.13 17.70 -3.84
CA TRP A 86 -1.91 17.18 -4.44
C TRP A 86 -0.92 18.31 -4.77
N ASP A 87 -1.36 19.38 -5.41
CA ASP A 87 -0.51 20.52 -5.77
C ASP A 87 0.11 21.18 -4.54
N LEU A 88 -0.67 21.33 -3.46
CA LEU A 88 -0.17 21.83 -2.17
C LEU A 88 0.86 20.88 -1.55
N PHE A 89 0.59 19.56 -1.61
CA PHE A 89 1.48 18.54 -1.07
C PHE A 89 2.84 18.54 -1.76
N VAL A 90 2.87 18.51 -3.10
CA VAL A 90 4.15 18.49 -3.85
C VAL A 90 4.91 19.80 -3.70
N ALA A 91 4.22 20.95 -3.62
CA ALA A 91 4.85 22.26 -3.42
C ALA A 91 5.34 22.51 -1.99
N ALA A 92 4.89 21.72 -1.00
CA ALA A 92 5.25 21.91 0.40
C ALA A 92 6.77 21.77 0.61
N LYS A 93 7.33 22.81 1.23
CA LYS A 93 8.71 22.87 1.76
C LYS A 93 8.68 22.58 3.26
N ASP A 94 9.79 22.10 3.82
CA ASP A 94 9.91 21.77 5.25
C ASP A 94 8.77 20.85 5.74
N TYR A 95 8.54 19.80 4.96
CA TYR A 95 7.45 18.84 5.15
C TYR A 95 8.03 17.45 5.46
N PRO A 96 7.31 16.57 6.18
CA PRO A 96 7.68 15.16 6.30
C PRO A 96 7.93 14.52 4.93
N LYS A 97 8.57 13.34 4.91
CA LYS A 97 8.80 12.62 3.65
C LYS A 97 7.48 12.44 2.89
N LYS A 98 7.45 12.91 1.64
CA LYS A 98 6.26 12.94 0.79
C LYS A 98 6.14 11.64 0.03
N ILE A 99 5.22 10.78 0.44
CA ILE A 99 5.01 9.45 -0.16
C ILE A 99 3.72 9.49 -0.96
N LEU A 100 3.73 8.94 -2.17
CA LEU A 100 2.49 8.71 -2.91
C LEU A 100 2.04 7.26 -2.70
N ALA A 101 0.85 7.09 -2.13
CA ALA A 101 0.23 5.79 -1.95
C ALA A 101 -0.72 5.51 -3.12
N PHE A 102 -0.61 4.32 -3.70
CA PHE A 102 -1.50 3.85 -4.76
C PHE A 102 -2.55 2.90 -4.19
N GLY A 103 -3.81 3.07 -4.57
CA GLY A 103 -4.86 2.09 -4.30
C GLY A 103 -5.80 2.43 -3.15
N GLY A 104 -5.74 1.59 -2.10
CA GLY A 104 -6.74 1.50 -1.05
C GLY A 104 -7.93 0.63 -1.44
N TRP A 105 -8.78 0.36 -0.45
CA TRP A 105 -9.95 -0.53 -0.57
C TRP A 105 -10.83 -0.26 -1.79
N ALA A 106 -11.37 0.95 -1.92
CA ALA A 106 -12.35 1.27 -2.96
C ALA A 106 -11.76 1.11 -4.37
N PHE A 107 -10.52 1.58 -4.60
CA PHE A 107 -9.88 1.41 -5.89
C PHE A 107 -9.57 -0.05 -6.20
N SER A 108 -9.15 -0.83 -5.20
CA SER A 108 -8.79 -2.24 -5.38
C SER A 108 -9.98 -3.15 -5.67
N ASN A 109 -11.15 -2.83 -5.11
CA ASN A 109 -12.30 -3.74 -5.04
C ASN A 109 -13.59 -3.22 -5.68
N GLU A 110 -13.73 -1.91 -5.88
CA GLU A 110 -14.99 -1.30 -6.31
C GLU A 110 -14.86 -0.63 -7.67
N GLY A 111 -15.99 -0.57 -8.37
CA GLY A 111 -16.13 0.20 -9.60
C GLY A 111 -15.12 -0.17 -10.70
N PRO A 112 -14.76 0.78 -11.59
CA PRO A 112 -13.90 0.50 -12.74
C PRO A 112 -12.42 0.29 -12.36
N GLY A 113 -12.02 0.60 -11.12
CA GLY A 113 -10.68 0.35 -10.61
C GLY A 113 -10.41 -1.11 -10.30
N ALA A 114 -11.46 -1.87 -9.99
CA ALA A 114 -11.36 -3.26 -9.56
C ALA A 114 -10.57 -4.11 -10.58
N GLY A 115 -9.46 -4.68 -10.13
CA GLY A 115 -8.56 -5.50 -10.95
C GLY A 115 -7.48 -4.73 -11.72
N LEU A 116 -7.46 -3.39 -11.71
CA LEU A 116 -6.39 -2.62 -12.38
C LEU A 116 -5.02 -2.82 -11.72
N PHE A 117 -4.95 -3.03 -10.41
CA PHE A 117 -3.71 -3.44 -9.74
C PHE A 117 -3.16 -4.73 -10.33
N ARG A 118 -4.01 -5.77 -10.43
CA ARG A 118 -3.64 -7.06 -11.02
C ARG A 118 -3.13 -6.89 -12.44
N GLN A 119 -3.83 -6.10 -13.25
CA GLN A 119 -3.39 -5.80 -14.61
C GLN A 119 -2.03 -5.09 -14.63
N ALA A 120 -1.82 -4.12 -13.74
CA ALA A 120 -0.61 -3.30 -13.69
C ALA A 120 0.64 -4.10 -13.31
N VAL A 121 0.52 -5.06 -12.39
CA VAL A 121 1.66 -5.88 -11.94
C VAL A 121 1.91 -7.12 -12.81
N SER A 122 1.02 -7.41 -13.76
CA SER A 122 1.15 -8.56 -14.66
C SER A 122 2.41 -8.48 -15.54
N PRO A 123 2.94 -9.63 -16.04
CA PRO A 123 4.16 -9.67 -16.85
C PRO A 123 4.19 -8.72 -18.05
N GLY A 124 3.04 -8.50 -18.70
CA GLY A 124 2.95 -7.61 -19.87
C GLY A 124 2.98 -6.12 -19.54
N ASN A 125 2.60 -5.74 -18.32
CA ASN A 125 2.41 -4.33 -17.95
C ASN A 125 3.41 -3.81 -16.92
N ARG A 126 3.93 -4.68 -16.02
CA ARG A 126 4.75 -4.24 -14.87
C ARG A 126 6.00 -3.45 -15.25
N GLY A 127 6.58 -3.73 -16.41
CA GLY A 127 7.72 -2.98 -16.94
C GLY A 127 7.36 -1.51 -17.17
N ALA A 128 6.34 -1.27 -18.00
CA ALA A 128 5.89 0.08 -18.34
C ALA A 128 5.28 0.79 -17.12
N PHE A 129 4.52 0.08 -16.28
CA PHE A 129 3.93 0.70 -15.08
C PHE A 129 5.01 1.11 -14.07
N SER A 130 6.01 0.25 -13.81
CA SER A 130 7.13 0.61 -12.92
C SER A 130 7.94 1.79 -13.44
N ASP A 131 8.12 1.94 -14.75
CA ASP A 131 8.76 3.13 -15.33
C ASP A 131 7.96 4.40 -15.05
N ARG A 132 6.64 4.33 -15.20
CA ARG A 132 5.74 5.47 -15.02
C ARG A 132 5.65 5.92 -13.57
N VAL A 133 5.47 5.00 -12.62
CA VAL A 133 5.40 5.38 -11.18
C VAL A 133 6.71 5.96 -10.69
N VAL A 134 7.85 5.40 -11.12
CA VAL A 134 9.18 5.92 -10.74
C VAL A 134 9.44 7.28 -11.38
N LYS A 135 9.08 7.45 -12.66
CA LYS A 135 9.17 8.75 -13.32
C LYS A 135 8.29 9.79 -12.61
N PHE A 136 7.05 9.45 -12.32
CA PHE A 136 6.11 10.33 -11.62
C PHE A 136 6.66 10.76 -10.26
N ALA A 137 7.25 9.83 -9.49
CA ALA A 137 7.86 10.15 -8.20
C ALA A 137 9.03 11.13 -8.32
N LYS A 138 9.91 10.91 -9.30
CA LYS A 138 11.06 11.80 -9.59
C LYS A 138 10.60 13.19 -10.02
N ASP A 139 9.67 13.26 -10.97
CA ASP A 139 9.19 14.52 -11.53
C ASP A 139 8.49 15.40 -10.48
N ASN A 140 7.87 14.79 -9.46
CA ASN A 140 7.15 15.50 -8.41
C ASN A 140 7.95 15.66 -7.10
N GLY A 141 9.23 15.31 -7.09
CA GLY A 141 10.09 15.47 -5.91
C GLY A 141 9.59 14.70 -4.69
N LEU A 142 9.05 13.49 -4.91
CA LEU A 142 8.59 12.62 -3.82
C LEU A 142 9.76 12.00 -3.07
N SER A 143 9.51 11.59 -1.84
CA SER A 143 10.47 10.85 -1.00
C SER A 143 10.26 9.35 -1.05
N GLY A 144 9.25 8.86 -1.76
CA GLY A 144 8.99 7.43 -1.89
C GLY A 144 7.63 7.09 -2.47
N LEU A 145 7.39 5.79 -2.61
CA LEU A 145 6.17 5.19 -3.13
C LEU A 145 5.64 4.15 -2.16
N ASP A 146 4.32 4.07 -2.09
CA ASP A 146 3.59 3.07 -1.32
C ASP A 146 2.51 2.43 -2.19
N PHE A 147 2.29 1.14 -2.03
CA PHE A 147 1.30 0.39 -2.80
C PHE A 147 0.35 -0.37 -1.86
N ASP A 148 -0.89 0.07 -1.82
CA ASP A 148 -1.96 -0.45 -0.98
C ASP A 148 -2.96 -1.24 -1.85
N TRP A 149 -2.53 -2.44 -2.27
CA TRP A 149 -3.39 -3.36 -3.02
C TRP A 149 -4.14 -4.28 -2.06
N GLU A 150 -5.46 -4.08 -1.98
CA GLU A 150 -6.34 -4.82 -1.08
C GLU A 150 -7.28 -5.76 -1.86
N TYR A 151 -7.03 -7.07 -2.00
CA TYR A 151 -5.80 -7.80 -1.68
C TYR A 151 -5.44 -8.76 -2.84
N PRO A 152 -4.14 -8.96 -3.15
CA PRO A 152 -3.71 -9.96 -4.11
C PRO A 152 -4.25 -11.35 -3.73
N GLY A 153 -4.82 -12.07 -4.70
CA GLY A 153 -5.28 -13.45 -4.50
C GLY A 153 -6.57 -13.62 -3.67
N ALA A 154 -7.24 -12.54 -3.24
CA ALA A 154 -8.52 -12.63 -2.55
C ALA A 154 -9.65 -13.03 -3.52
N THR A 155 -10.43 -14.05 -3.20
CA THR A 155 -11.50 -14.59 -4.07
C THR A 155 -12.91 -14.42 -3.50
N ASP A 156 -13.02 -13.87 -2.29
CA ASP A 156 -14.23 -13.76 -1.46
C ASP A 156 -14.79 -12.33 -1.39
N ILE A 157 -14.17 -11.37 -2.08
CA ILE A 157 -14.63 -9.97 -2.11
C ILE A 157 -15.76 -9.84 -3.14
N GLU A 158 -16.98 -9.62 -2.65
CA GLU A 158 -18.16 -9.45 -3.48
C GLU A 158 -18.03 -8.23 -4.40
N GLY A 159 -18.37 -8.39 -5.68
CA GLY A 159 -18.29 -7.33 -6.69
C GLY A 159 -16.89 -7.13 -7.31
N ALA A 160 -15.83 -7.68 -6.71
CA ALA A 160 -14.47 -7.62 -7.27
C ALA A 160 -14.16 -8.85 -8.15
N PRO A 161 -13.35 -8.70 -9.22
CA PRO A 161 -12.84 -9.85 -9.97
C PRO A 161 -12.02 -10.78 -9.06
N PRO A 162 -12.31 -12.10 -9.03
CA PRO A 162 -11.65 -13.02 -8.12
C PRO A 162 -10.13 -13.01 -8.33
N GLY A 163 -9.41 -13.06 -7.20
CA GLY A 163 -7.96 -13.20 -7.10
C GLY A 163 -7.41 -14.37 -7.90
N GLN A 164 -6.14 -14.24 -8.32
CA GLN A 164 -5.40 -15.30 -8.99
C GLN A 164 -4.25 -15.78 -8.13
N ALA A 165 -3.84 -17.04 -8.30
CA ALA A 165 -2.74 -17.64 -7.54
C ALA A 165 -1.41 -16.92 -7.77
N GLU A 166 -1.23 -16.33 -8.95
CA GLU A 166 -0.02 -15.63 -9.37
C GLU A 166 0.02 -14.16 -8.89
N ASP A 167 -1.06 -13.62 -8.31
CA ASP A 167 -1.18 -12.21 -7.93
C ASP A 167 -0.02 -11.77 -7.02
N GLY A 168 0.28 -12.57 -5.99
CA GLY A 168 1.35 -12.30 -5.03
C GLY A 168 2.75 -12.28 -5.64
N GLU A 169 3.07 -13.27 -6.47
CA GLU A 169 4.38 -13.33 -7.14
C GLU A 169 4.50 -12.22 -8.19
N ASN A 170 3.45 -11.93 -8.95
CA ASN A 170 3.46 -10.82 -9.90
C ASN A 170 3.64 -9.47 -9.21
N TYR A 171 3.00 -9.28 -8.05
CA TYR A 171 3.18 -8.09 -7.23
C TYR A 171 4.63 -7.95 -6.76
N TYR A 172 5.21 -9.02 -6.22
CA TYR A 172 6.63 -9.03 -5.84
C TYR A 172 7.55 -8.67 -7.02
N GLN A 173 7.35 -9.27 -8.19
CA GLN A 173 8.16 -8.96 -9.38
C GLN A 173 8.01 -7.49 -9.81
N PHE A 174 6.83 -6.91 -9.68
CA PHE A 174 6.64 -5.47 -9.87
C PHE A 174 7.42 -4.65 -8.83
N LEU A 175 7.35 -4.98 -7.55
CA LEU A 175 8.09 -4.27 -6.49
C LEU A 175 9.60 -4.33 -6.70
N LYS A 176 10.15 -5.46 -7.17
CA LYS A 176 11.57 -5.57 -7.56
C LYS A 176 11.94 -4.57 -8.66
N LEU A 177 11.09 -4.46 -9.70
CA LEU A 177 11.32 -3.54 -10.81
C LEU A 177 11.23 -2.09 -10.35
N VAL A 178 10.29 -1.76 -9.47
CA VAL A 178 10.20 -0.44 -8.87
C VAL A 178 11.49 -0.17 -8.09
N ARG A 179 11.86 -1.05 -7.15
CA ARG A 179 13.04 -0.85 -6.30
C ARG A 179 14.33 -0.66 -7.10
N SER A 180 14.52 -1.40 -8.19
CA SER A 180 15.73 -1.31 -9.02
C SER A 180 15.86 0.01 -9.80
N LYS A 181 14.74 0.72 -10.02
CA LYS A 181 14.69 1.99 -10.79
C LYS A 181 14.63 3.23 -9.90
N LEU A 182 14.27 3.03 -8.63
CA LEU A 182 13.92 4.06 -7.67
C LEU A 182 15.20 4.48 -6.90
N PRO A 183 15.50 5.79 -6.78
CA PRO A 183 16.69 6.29 -6.07
C PRO A 183 16.83 5.69 -4.66
N SER A 184 18.07 5.46 -4.22
CA SER A 184 18.35 4.76 -2.96
C SER A 184 17.91 5.53 -1.71
N ASP A 185 17.73 6.85 -1.80
CA ASP A 185 17.26 7.72 -0.74
C ASP A 185 15.72 7.79 -0.62
N MET A 186 15.02 7.31 -1.64
CA MET A 186 13.56 7.23 -1.64
C MET A 186 13.08 5.87 -1.13
N THR A 187 11.99 5.88 -0.36
CA THR A 187 11.42 4.68 0.26
C THR A 187 10.45 3.96 -0.67
N LEU A 188 10.37 2.64 -0.53
CA LEU A 188 9.35 1.79 -1.14
C LEU A 188 8.65 0.98 -0.04
N SER A 189 7.33 1.06 0.03
CA SER A 189 6.51 0.31 0.99
C SER A 189 5.26 -0.28 0.36
N ILE A 190 4.59 -1.14 1.13
CA ILE A 190 3.24 -1.61 0.83
C ILE A 190 2.41 -1.53 2.11
N ALA A 191 1.08 -1.46 1.98
CA ALA A 191 0.19 -1.92 3.03
C ALA A 191 -0.07 -3.43 2.84
N ALA A 192 0.03 -4.19 3.94
CA ALA A 192 -0.25 -5.62 3.95
C ALA A 192 -1.37 -5.96 4.93
N ALA A 193 -2.13 -6.99 4.61
CA ALA A 193 -3.24 -7.43 5.46
C ALA A 193 -2.75 -7.97 6.81
N SER A 194 -3.47 -7.67 7.89
CA SER A 194 -3.26 -8.29 9.21
C SER A 194 -3.93 -9.67 9.33
N SER A 195 -4.95 -9.93 8.52
CA SER A 195 -5.66 -11.21 8.47
C SER A 195 -4.82 -12.27 7.74
N TYR A 196 -4.62 -13.43 8.37
CA TYR A 196 -3.95 -14.58 7.73
C TYR A 196 -4.54 -14.92 6.36
N TRP A 197 -5.86 -14.85 6.23
CA TRP A 197 -6.58 -15.26 5.01
C TRP A 197 -6.19 -14.43 3.78
N TYR A 198 -5.90 -13.15 3.97
CA TYR A 198 -5.44 -12.26 2.90
C TYR A 198 -3.90 -12.20 2.85
N LEU A 199 -3.23 -12.21 4.00
CA LEU A 199 -1.77 -12.10 4.08
C LEU A 199 -1.04 -13.28 3.42
N ARG A 200 -1.61 -14.49 3.45
CA ARG A 200 -1.00 -15.70 2.87
C ARG A 200 -0.68 -15.60 1.37
N SER A 201 -1.34 -14.69 0.66
CA SER A 201 -1.08 -14.42 -0.76
C SER A 201 0.09 -13.48 -0.99
N PHE A 202 0.58 -12.80 0.04
CA PHE A 202 1.76 -11.94 -0.04
C PHE A 202 3.02 -12.78 0.26
N PRO A 203 3.99 -12.88 -0.67
CA PRO A 203 5.30 -13.46 -0.37
C PRO A 203 6.14 -12.50 0.50
N ILE A 204 5.71 -12.26 1.75
CA ILE A 204 6.23 -11.23 2.66
C ILE A 204 7.73 -11.35 2.87
N GLU A 205 8.27 -12.56 3.00
CA GLU A 205 9.71 -12.78 3.14
C GLU A 205 10.49 -12.20 1.96
N LYS A 206 10.05 -12.48 0.72
CA LYS A 206 10.67 -11.93 -0.50
C LYS A 206 10.44 -10.43 -0.63
N MET A 207 9.24 -9.95 -0.28
CA MET A 207 8.90 -8.53 -0.35
C MET A 207 9.75 -7.70 0.63
N ALA A 208 10.01 -8.21 1.83
CA ALA A 208 10.83 -7.55 2.84
C ALA A 208 12.29 -7.29 2.37
N GLU A 209 12.80 -8.03 1.38
CA GLU A 209 14.13 -7.79 0.80
C GLU A 209 14.20 -6.52 -0.05
N VAL A 210 13.06 -6.05 -0.57
CA VAL A 210 12.99 -4.90 -1.50
C VAL A 210 12.23 -3.70 -0.93
N LEU A 211 11.56 -3.86 0.21
CA LEU A 211 10.77 -2.84 0.86
C LEU A 211 11.51 -2.22 2.06
N ASP A 212 11.33 -0.93 2.25
CA ASP A 212 11.86 -0.18 3.39
C ASP A 212 11.02 -0.37 4.66
N TYR A 213 9.73 -0.66 4.48
CA TYR A 213 8.75 -1.01 5.51
C TYR A 213 7.47 -1.62 4.88
N ILE A 214 6.70 -2.32 5.71
CA ILE A 214 5.40 -2.96 5.42
C ILE A 214 4.43 -2.53 6.52
#